data_AF-A0A497NXW4-F1
#
_entry.id   AF-A0A497NXW4-F1
#
_cell.length_a   1.000
_cell.length_b   1.000
_cell.length_c   1.000
_cell.angle_alpha   90.00
_cell.angle_beta   90.00
_cell.angle_gamma   90.00
#
_symmetry.space_group_name_H-M   'P 1'
#
loop_
_entity.id
_entity.type
_entity.pdbx_description
1 polymer ?
#
loop_
_entity_poly.entity_id
_entity_poly.type
_entity_poly.pdbx_seq_one_letter_code
_entity_poly.pdbx_strand_id
1 'polypeptide(L)'
;MIGEHGEHQVPVFSRVKVKGRSIKFSLDERKRLSEEIKQSALNVISKKGGTVYAPASNTANMIQMILKNSGCKAVCSAILDGEYGLRDLSIGVPVELNRSGIKRIVEWRLSDDEMKTFLIGAEKLKRAIDSLIEKG
;
A
#
# COMPACT_ATOMS: atom_id res chain seq x y z
N MET A 1 3.30 1.83 -3.74
CA MET A 1 2.45 0.64 -3.59
C MET A 1 1.26 1.04 -2.73
N ILE A 2 0.06 0.52 -3.03
CA ILE A 2 -1.14 0.55 -2.18
C ILE A 2 -1.77 -0.86 -2.21
N GLY A 3 -2.92 -1.08 -1.58
CA GLY A 3 -3.65 -2.35 -1.59
C GLY A 3 -3.21 -3.29 -0.47
N GLU A 4 -3.43 -4.58 -0.69
CA GLU A 4 -3.01 -5.63 0.24
C GLU A 4 -1.49 -5.62 0.39
N HIS A 5 -0.98 -5.72 1.62
CA HIS A 5 0.43 -6.02 1.86
C HIS A 5 0.68 -7.51 1.69
N GLY A 6 0.80 -7.95 0.43
CA GLY A 6 0.91 -9.36 0.07
C GLY A 6 0.79 -9.57 -1.43
N GLU A 7 0.01 -10.57 -1.81
CA GLU A 7 -0.08 -11.00 -3.21
C GLU A 7 -0.72 -9.96 -4.14
N HIS A 8 -1.68 -9.18 -3.63
CA HIS A 8 -2.44 -8.19 -4.42
C HIS A 8 -1.99 -6.75 -4.09
N GLN A 9 -0.68 -6.57 -3.84
CA GLN A 9 -0.09 -5.24 -3.78
C GLN A 9 -0.22 -4.53 -5.14
N VAL A 10 -0.50 -3.23 -5.12
CA VAL A 10 -0.76 -2.42 -6.31
C VAL A 10 0.36 -1.39 -6.51
N PRO A 11 1.28 -1.62 -7.47
CA PRO A 11 2.14 -0.57 -7.96
C PRO A 11 1.31 0.43 -8.76
N VAL A 12 1.22 1.67 -8.26
CA VAL A 12 0.46 2.75 -8.89
C VAL A 12 1.31 3.40 -9.98
N PHE A 13 1.55 2.67 -11.07
CA PHE A 13 2.36 3.12 -12.21
C PHE A 13 1.84 4.43 -12.81
N SER A 14 0.52 4.66 -12.79
CA SER A 14 -0.13 5.89 -13.25
C SER A 14 0.36 7.16 -12.54
N ARG A 15 1.01 7.02 -11.37
CA ARG A 15 1.51 8.14 -10.55
C ARG A 15 3.03 8.16 -10.38
N VAL A 16 3.76 7.25 -11.02
CA VAL A 16 5.23 7.22 -10.92
C VAL A 16 5.84 8.43 -11.62
N LYS A 17 6.72 9.12 -10.91
CA LYS A 17 7.47 10.27 -11.41
C LYS A 17 8.97 10.07 -11.23
N VAL A 18 9.74 10.40 -12.24
CA VAL A 18 11.21 10.44 -12.19
C VAL A 18 11.64 11.88 -12.47
N LYS A 19 12.38 12.49 -11.53
CA LYS A 19 12.77 13.91 -11.59
C LYS A 19 11.58 14.84 -11.88
N GLY A 20 10.44 14.56 -11.25
CA GLY A 20 9.19 15.33 -11.40
C GLY A 20 8.36 15.03 -12.65
N ARG A 21 8.89 14.27 -13.61
CA ARG A 21 8.19 13.93 -14.86
C ARG A 21 7.46 12.60 -14.73
N SER A 22 6.21 12.55 -15.18
CA SER A 22 5.44 11.31 -15.25
C SER A 22 6.07 10.35 -16.26
N ILE A 23 6.21 9.09 -15.87
CA ILE A 23 6.73 8.03 -16.74
C ILE A 23 5.57 7.16 -17.21
N LYS A 24 5.56 6.82 -18.50
CA LYS A 24 4.64 5.83 -19.06
C LYS A 24 5.34 4.48 -19.10
N PHE A 25 4.61 3.45 -18.70
CA PHE A 25 5.08 2.06 -18.71
C PHE A 25 4.19 1.27 -19.67
N SER A 26 4.82 0.48 -20.55
CA SER A 26 4.13 -0.53 -21.34
C SER A 26 3.56 -1.63 -20.44
N LEU A 27 2.63 -2.44 -20.96
CA LEU A 27 2.07 -3.56 -20.19
C LEU A 27 3.16 -4.56 -19.77
N ASP A 28 4.12 -4.85 -20.64
CA ASP A 28 5.23 -5.76 -20.35
C ASP A 28 6.18 -5.21 -19.29
N GLU A 29 6.45 -3.90 -19.31
CA GLU A 29 7.23 -3.24 -18.27
C GLU A 29 6.53 -3.29 -16.92
N ARG A 30 5.23 -2.99 -16.88
CA ARG A 30 4.44 -3.07 -15.64
C ARG A 30 4.47 -4.48 -15.06
N LYS A 31 4.27 -5.50 -15.91
CA LYS A 31 4.29 -6.91 -15.50
C LYS A 31 5.66 -7.31 -14.94
N ARG A 32 6.73 -7.03 -15.68
CA ARG A 32 8.10 -7.34 -15.26
C ARG A 32 8.48 -6.65 -13.96
N LEU A 33 8.24 -5.34 -13.85
CA LEU A 33 8.59 -4.56 -12.66
C LEU A 33 7.78 -5.00 -11.43
N SER A 34 6.51 -5.37 -11.61
CA SER A 34 5.68 -5.89 -10.52
C SER A 34 6.25 -7.21 -9.96
N GLU A 35 6.71 -8.09 -10.84
CA GLU A 35 7.33 -9.35 -10.45
C GLU A 35 8.68 -9.11 -9.76
N GLU A 36 9.52 -8.23 -10.30
CA GLU A 36 10.80 -7.85 -9.67
C GLU A 36 10.60 -7.29 -8.25
N ILE A 37 9.57 -6.45 -8.04
CA ILE A 37 9.22 -5.91 -6.71
C ILE A 37 8.85 -7.05 -5.75
N LYS A 38 8.04 -8.02 -6.17
CA LYS A 38 7.68 -9.20 -5.36
C LYS A 38 8.92 -10.03 -5.02
N GLN A 39 9.72 -10.35 -6.03
CA GLN A 39 10.92 -11.17 -5.85
C GLN A 39 11.96 -10.50 -4.97
N SER A 40 12.07 -9.17 -4.98
CA SER A 40 12.99 -8.46 -4.10
C SER A 40 12.73 -8.76 -2.61
N ALA A 41 11.47 -8.85 -2.18
CA ALA A 41 11.15 -9.17 -0.80
C ALA A 41 11.52 -10.62 -0.46
N LEU A 42 11.16 -11.56 -1.34
CA LEU A 42 11.47 -12.98 -1.20
C LEU A 42 12.98 -13.24 -1.17
N ASN A 43 13.76 -12.52 -1.97
CA ASN A 43 15.22 -12.61 -1.99
C ASN A 43 15.86 -12.22 -0.66
N VAL A 44 15.31 -11.23 0.05
CA VAL A 44 15.82 -10.87 1.39
C VAL A 44 15.47 -11.96 2.38
N ILE A 45 14.25 -12.49 2.32
CA ILE A 45 13.79 -13.57 3.21
C ILE A 45 14.62 -14.83 2.98
N SER A 46 14.82 -15.26 1.74
CA SER A 46 15.55 -16.49 1.41
C SER A 46 17.02 -16.45 1.81
N LYS A 47 17.66 -15.26 1.71
CA LYS A 47 19.09 -15.11 2.03
C LYS A 47 19.37 -14.80 3.50
N LYS A 48 18.49 -14.05 4.17
CA LYS A 48 18.71 -13.55 5.54
C LYS A 48 17.84 -14.26 6.58
N GLY A 49 16.80 -14.98 6.17
CA GLY A 49 15.78 -15.55 7.05
C GLY A 49 14.65 -14.59 7.45
N GLY A 50 14.68 -13.34 6.96
CA GLY A 50 13.62 -12.35 7.22
C GLY A 50 14.01 -10.90 6.96
N THR A 51 13.00 -10.04 6.80
CA THR A 51 13.18 -8.58 6.64
C THR A 51 13.14 -7.88 8.01
N VAL A 52 14.20 -7.13 8.34
CA VAL A 52 14.30 -6.41 9.64
C VAL A 52 14.48 -4.91 9.44
N TYR A 53 15.44 -4.49 8.61
CA TYR A 53 15.82 -3.08 8.50
C TYR A 53 14.79 -2.22 7.77
N ALA A 54 14.23 -2.72 6.66
CA ALA A 54 13.20 -2.00 5.91
C ALA A 54 11.94 -1.71 6.75
N PRO A 55 11.31 -2.70 7.42
CA PRO A 55 10.16 -2.41 8.27
C PRO A 55 10.52 -1.52 9.48
N ALA A 56 11.68 -1.73 10.13
CA ALA A 56 12.11 -0.87 11.24
C ALA A 56 12.30 0.60 10.82
N SER A 57 12.96 0.83 9.67
CA SER A 57 13.13 2.17 9.12
C SER A 57 11.80 2.82 8.75
N ASN A 58 10.88 2.07 8.12
CA ASN A 58 9.55 2.57 7.78
C ASN A 58 8.75 2.98 9.03
N THR A 59 8.76 2.16 10.08
CA THR A 59 8.11 2.47 11.35
C THR A 59 8.69 3.72 12.00
N ALA A 60 10.02 3.83 12.07
CA ALA A 60 10.69 5.00 12.62
C ALA A 60 10.37 6.28 11.83
N ASN A 61 10.33 6.20 10.50
CA ASN A 61 9.96 7.32 9.63
C ASN A 61 8.52 7.78 9.87
N MET A 62 7.57 6.84 10.01
CA MET A 62 6.17 7.18 10.27
C MET A 62 5.99 7.87 11.64
N ILE A 63 6.67 7.38 12.67
CA ILE A 63 6.72 8.03 13.99
C ILE A 63 7.25 9.46 13.87
N GLN A 64 8.37 9.66 13.15
CA GLN A 64 8.92 11.00 12.93
C GLN A 64 7.95 11.93 12.18
N MET A 65 7.22 11.42 11.17
CA MET A 65 6.23 12.21 10.42
C MET A 65 5.10 12.70 11.33
N ILE A 66 4.62 11.84 12.24
CA ILE A 66 3.59 12.19 13.24
C ILE A 66 4.14 13.24 14.21
N LEU A 67 5.32 13.01 14.79
CA LEU A 67 5.93 13.92 15.77
C LEU A 67 6.24 15.31 15.17
N LYS A 68 6.69 15.38 13.92
CA LYS A 68 6.97 16.64 13.22
C LYS A 68 5.72 17.40 12.81
N ASN A 69 4.55 16.76 12.79
CA ASN A 69 3.25 17.38 12.47
C ASN A 69 3.24 18.20 11.16
N SER A 70 4.04 17.81 10.17
CA SER A 70 4.26 18.60 8.95
C SER A 70 3.23 18.32 7.83
N GLY A 71 2.12 17.63 8.12
CA GLY A 71 1.12 17.27 7.10
C GLY A 71 1.68 16.33 6.02
N CYS A 72 2.62 15.46 6.38
CA CYS A 72 3.30 14.60 5.42
C CYS A 72 2.35 13.53 4.85
N LYS A 73 2.59 13.17 3.58
CA LYS A 73 1.87 12.08 2.91
C LYS A 73 2.64 10.77 3.09
N ALA A 74 1.93 9.72 3.49
CA ALA A 74 2.46 8.37 3.63
C ALA A 74 1.55 7.37 2.93
N VAL A 75 1.97 6.10 2.90
CA VAL A 75 1.06 4.97 2.66
C VAL A 75 1.12 4.09 3.90
N CYS A 76 -0.04 3.77 4.48
CA CYS A 76 -0.16 2.83 5.58
C CYS A 76 -1.51 2.11 5.51
N SER A 77 -1.68 1.06 6.30
CA SER A 77 -2.98 0.43 6.46
C SER A 77 -3.92 1.39 7.20
N ALA A 78 -5.10 1.62 6.65
CA ALA A 78 -6.14 2.45 7.25
C ALA A 78 -7.50 1.79 7.06
N ILE A 79 -8.40 1.94 8.04
CA ILE A 79 -9.78 1.50 7.92
C ILE A 79 -10.50 2.49 7.02
N LEU A 80 -11.08 1.99 5.93
CA LEU A 80 -11.84 2.81 4.97
C LEU A 80 -13.27 3.03 5.46
N ASP A 81 -13.80 4.23 5.22
CA ASP A 81 -15.18 4.63 5.54
C ASP A 81 -15.87 5.28 4.33
N GLY A 82 -15.65 4.71 3.15
CA GLY A 82 -16.26 5.11 1.89
C GLY A 82 -15.24 5.39 0.79
N GLU A 83 -13.97 5.58 1.13
CA GLU A 83 -12.90 5.78 0.16
C GLU A 83 -12.76 4.56 -0.75
N TYR A 84 -12.52 4.80 -2.04
CA TYR A 84 -12.45 3.77 -3.07
C TYR A 84 -13.74 2.95 -3.19
N GLY A 85 -14.86 3.42 -2.64
CA GLY A 85 -16.13 2.69 -2.57
C GLY A 85 -16.13 1.54 -1.55
N LEU A 86 -15.18 1.53 -0.62
CA LEU A 86 -15.00 0.47 0.38
C LEU A 86 -15.26 1.01 1.80
N ARG A 87 -15.79 0.15 2.68
CA ARG A 87 -16.06 0.43 4.09
C ARG A 87 -15.67 -0.75 4.96
N ASP A 88 -15.38 -0.49 6.23
CA ASP A 88 -15.12 -1.48 7.29
C ASP A 88 -13.96 -2.44 6.95
N LEU A 89 -12.94 -1.93 6.27
CA LEU A 89 -11.80 -2.71 5.80
C LEU A 89 -10.50 -1.96 6.01
N SER A 90 -9.53 -2.60 6.67
CA SER A 90 -8.16 -2.09 6.77
C SER A 90 -7.34 -2.54 5.56
N ILE A 91 -6.85 -1.58 4.76
CA ILE A 91 -6.03 -1.85 3.57
C ILE A 91 -5.02 -0.71 3.36
N GLY A 92 -3.89 -1.00 2.69
CA GLY A 92 -2.85 -0.01 2.43
C GLY A 92 -3.34 1.10 1.49
N VAL A 93 -3.41 2.33 1.99
CA VAL A 93 -3.87 3.50 1.21
C VAL A 93 -3.00 4.73 1.46
N PRO A 94 -3.00 5.71 0.53
CA PRO A 94 -2.33 6.98 0.76
C PRO A 94 -3.05 7.75 1.88
N VAL A 95 -2.29 8.28 2.82
CA VAL A 95 -2.82 9.06 3.96
C VAL A 95 -2.07 10.36 4.12
N GLU A 96 -2.74 11.37 4.68
CA GLU A 96 -2.08 12.53 5.26
C GLU A 96 -1.96 12.32 6.77
N LEU A 97 -0.75 12.46 7.30
CA LEU A 97 -0.45 12.29 8.72
C LEU A 97 -0.31 13.65 9.43
N ASN A 98 -0.75 13.70 10.67
CA ASN A 98 -0.52 14.80 11.61
C ASN A 98 -0.17 14.24 13.01
N ARG A 99 -0.08 15.09 14.03
CA ARG A 99 0.24 14.68 15.41
C ARG A 99 -0.77 13.70 16.02
N SER A 100 -1.99 13.63 15.48
CA SER A 100 -3.05 12.72 15.92
C SER A 100 -3.11 11.42 15.09
N GLY A 101 -2.13 11.17 14.23
CA GLY A 101 -2.09 10.00 13.35
C GLY A 101 -2.65 10.30 11.96
N ILE A 102 -3.58 9.48 11.46
CA ILE A 102 -4.19 9.67 10.15
C ILE A 102 -5.16 10.85 10.22
N LYS A 103 -4.84 11.94 9.52
CA LYS A 103 -5.71 13.11 9.38
C LYS A 103 -6.83 12.86 8.37
N ARG A 104 -6.48 12.22 7.24
CA ARG A 104 -7.44 11.75 6.23
C ARG A 104 -6.78 10.76 5.28
N ILE A 105 -7.59 9.93 4.65
CA ILE A 105 -7.19 9.13 3.49
C ILE A 105 -7.19 10.04 2.26
N VAL A 106 -6.20 9.87 1.39
CA VAL A 106 -6.07 10.63 0.14
C VAL A 106 -6.41 9.70 -1.02
N GLU A 107 -7.65 9.79 -1.48
CA GLU A 107 -8.15 8.95 -2.56
C GLU A 107 -7.53 9.33 -3.90
N TRP A 108 -6.59 8.51 -4.37
CA TRP A 108 -5.97 8.67 -5.68
C TRP A 108 -6.83 8.07 -6.77
N ARG A 109 -6.95 8.78 -7.89
CA ARG A 109 -7.45 8.18 -9.13
C ARG A 109 -6.48 7.09 -9.59
N LEU A 110 -6.99 5.87 -9.69
CA LEU A 110 -6.31 4.69 -10.21
C LEU A 110 -6.73 4.45 -11.66
N SER A 111 -5.87 3.80 -12.45
CA SER A 111 -6.31 3.23 -13.73
C SER A 111 -7.17 1.98 -13.50
N ASP A 112 -7.89 1.52 -14.54
CA ASP A 112 -8.82 0.40 -14.41
C ASP A 112 -8.14 -0.90 -13.97
N ASP A 113 -6.92 -1.15 -14.44
CA ASP A 113 -6.08 -2.29 -14.03
C ASP A 113 -5.61 -2.20 -12.57
N GLU A 114 -5.21 -1.00 -12.14
CA GLU A 114 -4.81 -0.71 -10.76
C GLU A 114 -6.00 -0.87 -9.80
N MET A 115 -7.16 -0.32 -10.16
CA MET A 115 -8.39 -0.43 -9.38
C MET A 115 -8.86 -1.88 -9.29
N LYS A 116 -8.86 -2.62 -10.40
CA LYS A 116 -9.22 -4.04 -10.41
C LYS A 116 -8.36 -4.84 -9.44
N THR A 117 -7.05 -4.62 -9.45
CA THR A 117 -6.12 -5.33 -8.55
C THR A 117 -6.35 -4.93 -7.09
N PHE A 118 -6.59 -3.65 -6.83
CA PHE A 118 -6.91 -3.12 -5.50
C PHE A 118 -8.17 -3.78 -4.92
N LEU A 119 -9.24 -3.88 -5.71
CA LEU A 119 -10.51 -4.49 -5.30
C LEU A 119 -10.38 -6.00 -5.04
N ILE A 120 -9.58 -6.73 -5.83
CA ILE A 120 -9.30 -8.15 -5.57
C ILE A 120 -8.60 -8.33 -4.22
N GLY A 121 -7.61 -7.49 -3.92
CA GLY A 121 -6.92 -7.49 -2.62
C GLY A 121 -7.88 -7.15 -1.47
N ALA A 122 -8.75 -6.17 -1.67
CA ALA A 122 -9.76 -5.78 -0.70
C ALA A 122 -10.74 -6.91 -0.38
N GLU A 123 -11.24 -7.61 -1.40
CA GLU A 123 -12.14 -8.75 -1.24
C GLU A 123 -11.48 -9.89 -0.45
N LYS A 124 -10.21 -10.19 -0.75
CA LYS A 124 -9.46 -11.24 -0.03
C LYS A 124 -9.25 -10.88 1.44
N LEU A 125 -8.88 -9.64 1.74
CA LEU A 125 -8.74 -9.17 3.11
C LEU A 125 -10.07 -9.23 3.86
N LYS A 126 -11.18 -8.83 3.21
CA LYS A 126 -12.51 -8.90 3.81
C LYS A 126 -12.89 -10.34 4.19
N ARG A 127 -12.75 -11.27 3.25
CA ARG A 127 -13.00 -12.71 3.52
C ARG A 127 -12.13 -13.26 4.65
N ALA A 128 -10.86 -12.84 4.71
CA ALA A 128 -9.97 -13.26 5.78
C ALA A 128 -10.43 -12.74 7.16
N ILE A 129 -10.84 -11.47 7.24
CA ILE A 129 -11.39 -10.85 8.45
C ILE A 129 -12.68 -11.55 8.88
N ASP A 130 -13.63 -11.75 7.95
CA ASP A 130 -14.90 -12.43 8.23
C ASP A 130 -14.66 -13.83 8.80
N SER A 131 -13.72 -14.59 8.24
CA SER A 131 -13.37 -15.94 8.71
C SER A 131 -12.78 -16.00 10.12
N LEU A 132 -12.22 -14.88 10.62
CA LEU A 132 -11.69 -14.77 11.97
C LEU A 132 -12.80 -14.40 12.96
N ILE A 133 -13.77 -13.59 12.52
CA ILE A 133 -14.92 -13.19 13.33
C ILE A 133 -15.87 -14.37 13.53
N GLU A 134 -16.14 -15.15 12.49
CA GLU A 134 -17.02 -16.34 12.57
C GLU A 134 -16.48 -17.45 13.48
N LYS A 135 -15.18 -17.41 13.82
CA LYS A 135 -14.52 -18.40 14.68
C LYS A 135 -14.41 -17.95 16.15
N GLY A 136 -14.80 -16.73 16.48
CA GLY A 136 -14.76 -16.16 17.84
C GLY A 136 -16.13 -16.15 18.49
#